data_AF-A0A354Q863-F1
#
_entry.id   AF-A0A354Q863-F1
#
_cell.length_a   1.000
_cell.length_b   1.000
_cell.length_c   1.000
_cell.angle_alpha   90.00
_cell.angle_beta   90.00
_cell.angle_gamma   90.00
#
_symmetry.space_group_name_H-M   'P 1'
#
loop_
_entity.id
_entity.type
_entity.pdbx_description
1 polymer ?
#
loop_
_entity_poly.entity_id
_entity_poly.type
_entity_poly.pdbx_seq_one_letter_code
_entity_poly.pdbx_strand_id
1 'polypeptide(L)'
;TAIGKKHGLTVANVFHAGDGNLHPLILYDYENPEEVEKSHKIGEEILSACIRYGGTLSGEHGIGIEKAEWMSDLYSENSLANMQNVRVFFNPENLLNPGKLFPHPGRCAESKAGTPPPNLSAVNKTKMVAAKSGIAV
;
A
#
# COMPACT_ATOMS: atom_id res chain seq x y z
N THR A 1 15.74 12.22 -0.03
CA THR A 1 16.26 11.14 -0.92
C THR A 1 16.37 11.65 -2.36
N ALA A 2 16.97 10.90 -3.30
CA ALA A 2 16.99 11.29 -4.72
C ALA A 2 15.56 11.38 -5.32
N ILE A 3 14.67 10.47 -4.91
CA ILE A 3 13.24 10.47 -5.28
C ILE A 3 12.54 11.74 -4.79
N GLY A 4 12.70 12.12 -3.51
CA GLY A 4 12.11 13.37 -3.00
C GLY A 4 12.59 14.61 -3.78
N LYS A 5 13.90 14.70 -4.05
CA LYS A 5 14.47 15.80 -4.86
C LYS A 5 13.90 15.86 -6.28
N LYS A 6 13.68 14.71 -6.94
CA LYS A 6 13.06 14.61 -8.27
C LYS A 6 11.66 15.22 -8.31
N HIS A 7 10.89 15.08 -7.23
CA HIS A 7 9.51 15.57 -7.11
C HIS A 7 9.38 16.91 -6.40
N GLY A 8 10.49 17.47 -5.89
CA GLY A 8 10.51 18.75 -5.20
C GLY A 8 9.96 18.72 -3.77
N LEU A 9 9.81 17.54 -3.15
CA LEU A 9 9.36 17.39 -1.76
C LEU A 9 10.47 16.83 -0.86
N THR A 10 10.44 17.24 0.40
CA THR A 10 11.39 16.74 1.41
C THR A 10 10.95 15.36 1.88
N VAL A 11 11.89 14.41 1.91
CA VAL A 11 11.69 13.08 2.50
C VAL A 11 12.71 12.91 3.62
N ALA A 12 12.21 12.89 4.86
CA ALA A 12 12.99 12.57 6.04
C ALA A 12 12.95 11.05 6.28
N ASN A 13 14.04 10.44 6.75
CA ASN A 13 14.05 9.01 7.05
C ASN A 13 14.26 8.82 8.55
N VAL A 14 13.35 8.10 9.19
CA VAL A 14 13.56 7.49 10.50
C VAL A 14 13.79 6.01 10.26
N PHE A 15 14.63 5.35 11.04
CA PHE A 15 14.94 3.94 10.80
C PHE A 15 15.19 3.19 12.09
N HIS A 16 14.78 1.93 12.09
CA HIS A 16 15.15 0.96 13.10
C HIS A 16 16.46 0.30 12.66
N ALA A 17 17.57 0.81 13.19
CA ALA A 17 18.91 0.37 12.79
C ALA A 17 19.17 -1.12 13.04
N GLY A 18 18.46 -1.73 14.00
CA GLY A 18 18.66 -3.12 14.42
C GLY A 18 18.08 -4.16 13.46
N ASP A 19 16.88 -3.92 12.92
CA ASP A 19 16.17 -4.89 12.05
C ASP A 19 16.06 -4.43 10.59
N GLY A 20 16.58 -3.23 10.27
CA GLY A 20 16.68 -2.73 8.91
C GLY A 20 15.43 -2.05 8.38
N ASN A 21 14.45 -1.71 9.23
CA ASN A 21 13.24 -1.01 8.81
C ASN A 21 13.49 0.50 8.59
N LEU A 22 13.09 1.00 7.42
CA LEU A 22 13.06 2.44 7.13
C LEU A 22 11.62 2.97 7.17
N HIS A 23 11.46 4.16 7.72
CA HIS A 23 10.23 4.95 7.76
C HIS A 23 10.49 6.26 6.99
N PRO A 24 10.29 6.24 5.66
CA PRO A 24 10.34 7.45 4.86
C PRO A 24 9.13 8.32 5.20
N LEU A 25 9.39 9.55 5.66
CA LEU A 25 8.39 10.56 5.98
C LEU A 25 8.40 11.61 4.88
N ILE A 26 7.35 11.63 4.06
CA ILE A 26 7.20 12.59 2.96
C ILE A 26 6.51 13.83 3.51
N LEU A 27 7.20 14.98 3.48
CA LEU A 27 6.67 16.26 3.94
C LEU A 27 5.98 16.97 2.79
N TYR A 28 4.71 17.32 2.96
CA TYR A 28 3.90 18.03 1.98
C TYR A 28 2.84 18.90 2.65
N ASP A 29 2.37 19.92 1.95
CA ASP A 29 1.18 20.68 2.32
C ASP A 29 -0.10 19.94 1.89
N TYR A 30 -0.93 19.53 2.85
CA TYR A 30 -2.17 18.82 2.57
C TYR A 30 -3.23 19.70 1.88
N GLU A 31 -3.12 21.02 2.02
CA GLU A 31 -4.02 21.98 1.36
C GLU A 31 -3.64 22.19 -0.11
N ASN A 32 -2.44 21.75 -0.52
CA ASN A 32 -1.97 21.78 -1.89
C ASN A 32 -2.22 20.43 -2.60
N PRO A 33 -3.21 20.32 -3.51
CA PRO A 33 -3.53 19.07 -4.18
C PRO A 33 -2.39 18.52 -5.05
N GLU A 34 -1.51 19.38 -5.56
CA GLU A 34 -0.35 18.97 -6.34
C GLU A 34 0.70 18.30 -5.46
N GLU A 35 0.95 18.82 -4.26
CA GLU A 35 1.88 18.19 -3.32
C GLU A 35 1.32 16.89 -2.75
N VAL A 36 0.01 16.79 -2.54
CA VAL A 36 -0.66 15.51 -2.20
C VAL A 36 -0.40 14.47 -3.30
N GLU A 37 -0.63 14.82 -4.56
CA GLU A 37 -0.38 13.91 -5.69
C GLU A 37 1.11 13.53 -5.82
N LYS A 38 2.03 14.48 -5.60
CA LYS A 38 3.47 14.20 -5.56
C LYS A 38 3.82 13.26 -4.41
N SER A 39 3.21 13.45 -3.24
CA SER A 39 3.47 12.59 -2.08
C SER A 39 3.12 11.13 -2.38
N HIS A 40 2.03 10.90 -3.13
CA HIS A 40 1.64 9.55 -3.54
C HIS A 40 2.70 8.96 -4.48
N LYS A 41 3.05 9.66 -5.55
CA LYS A 41 4.07 9.22 -6.52
C LYS A 41 5.43 8.93 -5.88
N ILE A 42 5.83 9.74 -4.91
CA ILE A 42 7.06 9.51 -4.13
C ILE A 42 6.94 8.20 -3.34
N GLY A 43 5.81 7.96 -2.66
CA GLY A 43 5.54 6.71 -1.95
C GLY A 43 5.62 5.48 -2.87
N GLU A 44 4.96 5.53 -4.02
CA GLU A 44 4.98 4.48 -5.05
C GLU A 44 6.40 4.18 -5.55
N GLU A 45 7.18 5.23 -5.86
CA GLU A 45 8.57 5.07 -6.32
C GLU A 45 9.48 4.51 -5.22
N ILE A 46 9.25 4.89 -3.95
CA ILE A 46 10.01 4.35 -2.81
C ILE A 46 9.68 2.87 -2.61
N LEU A 47 8.39 2.49 -2.57
CA LEU A 47 7.98 1.08 -2.42
C LEU A 47 8.51 0.20 -3.55
N SER A 48 8.39 0.68 -4.78
CA SER A 48 8.89 -0.01 -5.98
C SER A 48 10.42 -0.16 -5.94
N ALA A 49 11.14 0.85 -5.45
CA ALA A 49 12.58 0.76 -5.23
C ALA A 49 12.93 -0.27 -4.15
N CYS A 50 12.24 -0.26 -3.01
CA CYS A 50 12.44 -1.22 -1.93
C CYS A 50 12.31 -2.66 -2.45
N ILE A 51 11.24 -2.98 -3.18
CA ILE A 51 11.03 -4.31 -3.78
C ILE A 51 12.16 -4.67 -4.74
N ARG A 52 12.53 -3.74 -5.64
CA ARG A 52 13.59 -3.96 -6.64
C ARG A 52 14.95 -4.29 -6.02
N TYR A 53 15.24 -3.72 -4.85
CA TYR A 53 16.49 -4.00 -4.12
C TYR A 53 16.38 -5.19 -3.15
N GLY A 54 15.33 -6.01 -3.26
CA GLY A 54 15.14 -7.21 -2.45
C GLY A 54 14.57 -6.97 -1.05
N GLY A 55 14.04 -5.76 -0.80
CA GLY A 55 13.30 -5.44 0.42
C GLY A 55 11.87 -5.98 0.41
N THR A 56 11.12 -5.66 1.46
CA THR A 56 9.70 -6.02 1.64
C THR A 56 8.85 -4.75 1.79
N LEU A 57 7.54 -4.86 1.55
CA LEU A 57 6.56 -3.78 1.72
C LEU A 57 6.30 -3.43 3.19
N SER A 58 6.57 -4.40 4.07
CA SER A 58 6.26 -4.35 5.50
C SER A 58 7.31 -5.09 6.31
N GLY A 59 7.81 -4.42 7.36
CA GLY A 59 8.44 -5.05 8.53
C GLY A 59 7.46 -5.09 9.71
N GLU A 60 7.41 -4.01 10.50
CA GLU A 60 6.49 -3.88 11.66
C GLU A 60 5.10 -3.33 11.32
N HIS A 61 5.01 -2.46 10.31
CA HIS A 61 3.74 -1.90 9.86
C HIS A 61 3.00 -2.88 8.96
N GLY A 62 1.67 -2.73 8.86
CA GLY A 62 0.85 -3.57 7.98
C GLY A 62 0.80 -3.06 6.53
N ILE A 63 0.44 -3.96 5.60
CA ILE A 63 0.22 -3.65 4.18
C ILE A 63 -0.94 -2.66 3.98
N GLY A 64 -2.02 -2.83 4.76
CA GLY A 64 -3.18 -1.95 4.66
C GLY A 64 -3.92 -2.09 3.32
N ILE A 65 -4.64 -1.03 2.96
CA ILE A 65 -5.21 -0.86 1.60
C ILE A 65 -4.13 -0.26 0.70
N GLU A 66 -3.35 0.65 1.27
CA GLU A 66 -2.38 1.50 0.57
C GLU A 66 -1.28 0.72 -0.14
N LYS A 67 -0.71 -0.31 0.50
CA LYS A 67 0.40 -1.09 -0.09
C LYS A 67 -0.09 -2.37 -0.76
N ALA A 68 -1.40 -2.63 -0.77
CA ALA A 68 -1.96 -3.91 -1.18
C ALA A 68 -1.67 -4.22 -2.65
N GLU A 69 -1.64 -3.21 -3.52
CA GLU A 69 -1.41 -3.40 -4.96
C GLU A 69 0.01 -3.93 -5.28
N TRP A 70 1.02 -3.52 -4.50
CA TRP A 70 2.40 -3.99 -4.66
C TRP A 70 2.64 -5.41 -4.15
N MET A 71 1.67 -6.04 -3.49
CA MET A 71 1.84 -7.42 -3.00
C MET A 71 2.12 -8.40 -4.16
N SER A 72 1.60 -8.12 -5.35
CA SER A 72 1.87 -8.88 -6.58
C SER A 72 3.32 -8.76 -7.07
N ASP A 73 4.03 -7.71 -6.67
CA ASP A 73 5.45 -7.54 -7.01
C ASP A 73 6.37 -8.34 -6.08
N LEU A 74 5.89 -8.72 -4.90
CA LEU A 74 6.63 -9.52 -3.91
C LEU A 74 6.30 -11.01 -3.93
N TYR A 75 5.05 -11.35 -4.19
CA TYR A 75 4.56 -12.71 -4.04
C TYR A 75 4.01 -13.26 -5.35
N SER A 76 4.32 -14.52 -5.62
CA SER A 76 3.70 -15.23 -6.74
C SER A 76 2.18 -15.32 -6.57
N GLU A 77 1.46 -15.46 -7.67
CA GLU A 77 0.01 -15.68 -7.66
C GLU A 77 -0.40 -16.86 -6.76
N ASN A 78 0.37 -17.95 -6.80
CA ASN A 78 0.13 -19.12 -5.94
C ASN A 78 0.31 -18.79 -4.44
N SER A 79 1.32 -18.00 -4.11
CA SER A 79 1.55 -17.55 -2.72
C SER A 79 0.38 -16.67 -2.24
N LEU A 80 -0.05 -15.72 -3.06
CA LEU A 80 -1.18 -14.85 -2.74
C LEU A 80 -2.48 -15.66 -2.58
N ALA A 81 -2.75 -16.60 -3.48
CA ALA A 81 -3.90 -17.49 -3.40
C ALA A 81 -3.89 -18.32 -2.11
N ASN A 82 -2.73 -18.85 -1.71
CA ASN A 82 -2.59 -19.60 -0.45
C ASN A 82 -2.87 -18.72 0.77
N MET A 83 -2.35 -17.49 0.80
CA MET A 83 -2.64 -16.54 1.89
C MET A 83 -4.13 -16.20 1.96
N GLN A 84 -4.78 -16.01 0.81
CA GLN A 84 -6.23 -15.78 0.72
C GLN A 84 -7.03 -16.98 1.22
N ASN A 85 -6.63 -18.21 0.87
CA ASN A 85 -7.31 -19.44 1.32
C ASN A 85 -7.31 -19.57 2.84
N VAL A 86 -6.17 -19.29 3.49
CA VAL A 86 -6.09 -19.29 4.97
C VAL A 86 -7.04 -18.24 5.55
N ARG A 87 -7.08 -17.03 4.97
CA ARG A 87 -7.99 -15.98 5.41
C ARG A 87 -9.46 -16.39 5.27
N VAL A 88 -9.86 -16.94 4.13
CA VAL A 88 -11.25 -17.40 3.89
C VAL A 88 -11.63 -18.50 4.87
N PHE A 89 -10.72 -19.42 5.18
CA PHE A 89 -10.96 -20.49 6.14
C PHE A 89 -11.34 -19.96 7.53
N PHE A 90 -10.63 -18.94 8.03
CA PHE A 90 -10.88 -18.34 9.35
C PHE A 90 -11.86 -17.16 9.34
N ASN A 91 -12.26 -16.65 8.17
CA ASN A 91 -13.15 -15.50 8.00
C ASN A 91 -14.12 -15.73 6.83
N PRO A 92 -14.97 -16.78 6.90
CA PRO A 92 -15.79 -17.22 5.76
C PRO A 92 -16.82 -16.18 5.32
N GLU A 93 -17.29 -15.34 6.25
CA GLU A 93 -18.25 -14.26 5.98
C GLU A 93 -17.59 -12.94 5.58
N ASN A 94 -16.24 -12.90 5.53
CA ASN A 94 -15.44 -11.73 5.19
C ASN A 94 -15.72 -10.47 6.06
N LEU A 95 -16.00 -10.66 7.35
CA LEU A 95 -16.34 -9.55 8.27
C LEU A 95 -15.10 -8.82 8.81
N LEU A 96 -13.93 -9.47 8.79
CA LEU A 96 -12.70 -8.93 9.37
C LEU A 96 -11.92 -8.01 8.40
N ASN A 97 -12.28 -6.73 8.32
CA ASN A 97 -11.63 -5.71 7.48
C ASN A 97 -11.60 -6.08 5.98
N PRO A 98 -12.78 -6.14 5.32
CA PRO A 98 -12.85 -6.45 3.88
C PRO A 98 -12.09 -5.40 3.04
N GLY A 99 -11.41 -5.87 1.99
CA GLY A 99 -10.63 -5.02 1.07
C GLY A 99 -9.25 -4.61 1.56
N LYS A 100 -8.84 -5.02 2.76
CA LYS A 100 -7.47 -4.80 3.29
C LYS A 100 -6.57 -5.99 2.92
N LEU A 101 -5.25 -5.75 2.81
CA LEU A 101 -4.15 -6.73 2.67
C LEU A 101 -3.85 -7.27 1.26
N PHE A 102 -4.85 -7.56 0.42
CA PHE A 102 -4.63 -8.22 -0.85
C PHE A 102 -4.99 -7.32 -2.05
N PRO A 103 -4.28 -7.45 -3.18
CA PRO A 103 -4.64 -6.76 -4.42
C PRO A 103 -6.08 -7.08 -4.81
N HIS A 104 -6.80 -6.09 -5.32
CA HIS A 104 -8.12 -6.32 -5.89
C HIS A 104 -8.00 -6.98 -7.27
N PRO A 105 -8.88 -7.95 -7.61
CA PRO A 105 -8.94 -8.47 -8.96
C PRO A 105 -9.25 -7.33 -9.95
N GLY A 106 -8.47 -7.21 -11.01
CA GLY A 106 -8.59 -6.13 -11.99
C GLY A 106 -9.85 -6.23 -12.87
N ARG A 107 -10.59 -7.35 -12.79
CA ARG A 107 -11.75 -7.62 -13.65
C ARG A 107 -12.92 -8.22 -12.86
N CYS A 108 -14.14 -7.78 -13.19
CA CYS A 108 -15.40 -8.26 -12.62
C CYS A 108 -15.61 -9.79 -12.69
N ALA A 109 -14.82 -10.51 -13.50
CA ALA A 109 -14.94 -11.95 -13.70
C ALA A 109 -14.08 -12.80 -12.73
N GLU A 110 -13.16 -12.19 -11.98
CA GLU A 110 -12.19 -12.91 -11.14
C GLU A 110 -12.64 -13.06 -9.68
N SER A 111 -13.73 -12.40 -9.28
CA SER A 111 -14.32 -12.61 -7.95
C SER A 111 -15.13 -13.91 -7.93
N LYS A 112 -14.48 -15.05 -7.70
CA LYS A 112 -15.18 -16.28 -7.33
C LYS A 112 -15.27 -16.40 -5.80
N ALA A 113 -16.51 -16.45 -5.34
CA ALA A 113 -17.04 -16.82 -4.02
C ALA A 113 -16.97 -15.77 -2.87
N GLY A 114 -18.16 -15.51 -2.31
CA GLY A 114 -18.33 -15.05 -0.93
C GLY A 114 -18.49 -13.54 -0.73
N THR A 115 -19.71 -13.05 -0.95
CA THR A 115 -20.16 -11.67 -0.70
C THR A 115 -19.61 -10.65 -1.72
N PRO A 116 -20.48 -9.91 -2.44
CA PRO A 116 -20.00 -8.80 -3.26
C PRO A 116 -19.21 -7.85 -2.35
N PRO A 117 -18.04 -7.34 -2.79
CA PRO A 117 -17.39 -6.29 -2.04
C PRO A 117 -18.44 -5.18 -1.83
N PRO A 118 -18.52 -4.56 -0.62
CA PRO A 118 -19.32 -3.35 -0.46
C PRO A 118 -18.95 -2.41 -1.60
N ASN A 119 -19.91 -1.64 -2.12
CA ASN A 119 -19.71 -0.85 -3.34
C ASN A 119 -18.54 0.14 -3.18
N LEU A 120 -17.33 -0.33 -3.48
CA LEU A 120 -16.06 0.39 -3.43
C LEU A 120 -15.87 1.20 -4.72
N SER A 121 -16.87 1.26 -5.62
CA SER A 121 -16.85 2.22 -6.73
C SER A 121 -16.84 3.68 -6.23
N ALA A 122 -17.07 3.90 -4.92
CA ALA A 122 -16.89 5.17 -4.24
C ALA A 122 -15.49 5.37 -3.62
N VAL A 123 -14.65 4.34 -3.53
CA VAL A 123 -13.27 4.48 -3.07
C VAL A 123 -12.40 4.77 -4.28
N ASN A 124 -11.99 6.03 -4.37
CA ASN A 124 -11.10 6.52 -5.40
C ASN A 124 -9.79 5.71 -5.36
N LYS A 125 -9.60 4.84 -6.36
CA LYS A 125 -8.54 3.83 -6.50
C LYS A 125 -7.10 4.38 -6.60
N THR A 126 -6.92 5.66 -6.29
CA THR A 126 -5.68 6.42 -6.59
C THR A 126 -5.21 7.25 -5.41
N LYS A 127 -5.81 7.08 -4.23
CA LYS A 127 -5.44 7.88 -3.07
C LYS A 127 -4.83 7.00 -1.99
N MET A 128 -3.50 6.97 -1.93
CA MET A 128 -2.81 6.90 -0.65
C MET A 128 -3.53 7.88 0.29
N VAL A 129 -3.79 7.47 1.54
CA VAL A 129 -4.46 8.35 2.48
C VAL A 129 -3.40 9.31 2.98
N ALA A 130 -3.18 10.39 2.22
CA ALA A 130 -2.45 11.55 2.68
C ALA A 130 -3.08 12.00 4.00
N ALA A 131 -2.39 11.74 5.12
CA ALA A 131 -2.86 12.17 6.42
C ALA A 131 -2.96 13.70 6.40
N LYS A 132 -4.03 14.26 6.99
CA LYS A 132 -4.18 15.72 7.16
C LYS A 132 -3.06 16.33 8.04
N SER A 133 -2.11 15.53 8.51
CA SER A 133 -0.93 15.94 9.27
C SER A 133 0.23 16.48 8.43
N GLY A 134 0.16 16.44 7.09
CA GLY A 134 1.23 16.91 6.21
C GLY A 134 2.46 15.98 6.16
N ILE A 135 2.28 14.72 6.58
CA ILE A 135 3.30 13.67 6.58
C ILE A 135 2.66 12.36 6.09
N ALA A 136 3.24 11.73 5.06
CA ALA A 136 2.90 10.39 4.59
C ALA A 136 4.04 9.41 4.90
N VAL A 137 3.70 8.15 5.22
CA VAL A 137 4.61 7.07 5.66
C VAL A 137 4.52 5.86 4.76
#